data_AF-A0A529I6K6-F1
#
_entry.id   AF-A0A529I6K6-F1
#
_cell.length_a   1.000
_cell.length_b   1.000
_cell.length_c   1.000
_cell.angle_alpha   90.00
_cell.angle_beta   90.00
_cell.angle_gamma   90.00
#
_symmetry.space_group_name_H-M   'P 1'
#
loop_
_entity.id
_entity.type
_entity.pdbx_description
1 polymer ?
#
loop_
_entity_poly.entity_id
_entity_poly.type
_entity_poly.pdbx_seq_one_letter_code
_entity_poly.pdbx_strand_id
1 'polypeptide(L)'
;FAGLGNQVAVWALFTLLCYAIVTFMARRVERTEAAELDPVQTRRDFLIGHSLCGLGWAWFAWLGCATCQVDQFHVVKAMVLLVAMATTAVMASSLGGALLATFAVPVAVYVYAVLRLWMPIEGIMAALLVAALPFFGYVARHLNQSSWMLLSFRSEKDALIAEVETAKSMSDEARRRAEDANLAKSRFLASMSHELRTPLNAILGFSEVMANEVLGPMNNPTYRDYAHDVHESGQHLLDLINEILDLSRIEAGRYQLNEEPVVLVTIVEDCCHMMELRARNKDIRVIQEFETALPRLFGDERAIRQIALNLLSNAIKFTPSGG
;
A
#
# COMPACT_ATOMS: atom_id res chain seq x y z
N PHE A 1 -56.02 -28.57 28.83
CA PHE A 1 -54.82 -29.41 28.65
C PHE A 1 -54.65 -30.44 29.77
N ALA A 2 -55.70 -31.19 30.13
CA ALA A 2 -55.65 -32.20 31.20
C ALA A 2 -55.22 -33.56 30.61
N GLY A 3 -53.92 -33.87 30.67
CA GLY A 3 -53.40 -35.19 30.26
C GLY A 3 -51.92 -35.20 29.83
N LEU A 4 -51.48 -34.19 29.08
CA LEU A 4 -50.12 -34.13 28.52
C LEU A 4 -49.13 -33.28 29.33
N GLY A 5 -49.63 -32.48 30.27
CA GLY A 5 -48.88 -31.38 30.90
C GLY A 5 -47.60 -31.83 31.63
N ASN A 6 -47.65 -32.93 32.39
CA ASN A 6 -46.49 -33.38 33.17
C ASN A 6 -45.38 -33.97 32.28
N GLN A 7 -45.73 -34.79 31.29
CA GLN A 7 -44.73 -35.38 30.38
C GLN A 7 -44.08 -34.34 29.47
N VAL A 8 -44.85 -33.37 28.97
CA VAL A 8 -44.30 -32.27 28.18
C VAL A 8 -43.43 -31.33 29.02
N ALA A 9 -43.81 -31.07 30.28
CA ALA A 9 -42.97 -30.28 31.18
C ALA A 9 -41.63 -30.98 31.47
N VAL A 10 -41.63 -32.29 31.72
CA VAL A 10 -40.41 -33.09 31.92
C VAL A 10 -39.54 -33.09 30.66
N TRP A 11 -40.15 -33.30 29.49
CA TRP A 11 -39.45 -33.22 28.20
C TRP A 11 -38.83 -31.83 27.95
N ALA A 12 -39.59 -30.77 28.22
CA ALA A 12 -39.13 -29.39 28.04
C ALA A 12 -37.95 -29.09 28.96
N LEU A 13 -38.02 -29.49 30.24
CA LEU A 13 -36.93 -29.34 31.20
C LEU A 13 -35.66 -30.08 30.74
N PHE A 14 -35.80 -31.33 30.30
CA PHE A 14 -34.69 -32.12 29.78
C PHE A 14 -34.04 -31.46 28.55
N THR A 15 -34.85 -31.04 27.58
CA THR A 15 -34.37 -30.43 26.34
C THR A 15 -33.69 -29.09 26.61
N LEU A 16 -34.25 -28.27 27.51
CA LEU A 16 -33.64 -27.02 27.97
C LEU A 16 -32.29 -27.26 28.65
N LEU A 17 -32.18 -28.29 29.49
CA LEU A 17 -30.92 -28.66 30.12
C LEU A 17 -29.86 -29.04 29.09
N CYS A 18 -30.22 -29.83 28.07
CA CYS A 18 -29.30 -30.19 26.98
C CYS A 18 -28.81 -28.94 26.22
N TYR A 19 -29.70 -28.02 25.85
CA TYR A 19 -29.32 -26.77 25.19
C TYR A 19 -28.48 -25.85 26.08
N ALA A 20 -28.74 -25.84 27.40
CA ALA A 20 -27.94 -25.09 28.36
C ALA A 20 -26.49 -25.63 28.43
N ILE A 21 -26.31 -26.95 28.38
CA ILE A 21 -24.97 -27.58 28.32
C ILE A 21 -24.23 -27.15 27.06
N VAL A 22 -24.87 -27.24 25.89
CA VAL A 22 -24.25 -26.83 24.60
C VAL A 22 -23.91 -25.34 24.61
N THR A 23 -24.78 -24.50 25.18
CA THR A 23 -24.53 -23.06 25.31
C THR A 23 -23.38 -22.76 26.28
N PHE A 24 -23.27 -23.52 27.37
CA PHE A 24 -22.14 -23.40 28.30
C PHE A 24 -20.82 -23.81 27.63
N MET A 25 -20.83 -24.88 26.84
CA MET A 25 -19.68 -25.30 26.03
C MET A 25 -19.30 -24.21 25.02
N ALA A 26 -20.27 -23.61 24.32
CA ALA A 26 -20.05 -22.49 23.41
C ALA A 26 -19.38 -21.30 24.09
N ARG A 27 -19.92 -20.86 25.24
CA ARG A 27 -19.33 -19.76 26.03
C ARG A 27 -17.95 -20.09 26.59
N ARG A 28 -17.69 -21.35 26.90
CA ARG A 28 -16.36 -21.79 27.35
C ARG A 28 -15.35 -21.63 26.22
N VAL A 29 -15.68 -22.13 25.03
CA VAL A 29 -14.81 -22.05 23.84
C VAL A 29 -14.57 -20.60 23.43
N GLU A 30 -15.59 -19.74 23.49
CA GLU A 30 -15.47 -18.31 23.21
C GLU A 30 -14.48 -17.58 24.15
N ARG A 31 -14.33 -18.06 25.40
CA ARG A 31 -13.42 -17.48 26.39
C ARG A 31 -12.02 -18.07 26.37
N THR A 32 -11.83 -19.23 25.75
CA THR A 32 -10.52 -19.88 25.65
C THR A 32 -9.72 -19.24 24.52
N GLU A 33 -8.43 -19.02 24.74
CA GLU A 33 -7.55 -18.52 23.69
C GLU A 33 -7.45 -19.51 22.52
N ALA A 34 -7.37 -18.99 21.29
CA ALA A 34 -7.34 -19.81 20.08
C ALA A 34 -6.15 -20.80 20.05
N ALA A 35 -5.04 -20.48 20.71
CA ALA A 35 -3.85 -21.32 20.78
C ALA A 35 -4.04 -22.57 21.68
N GLU A 36 -4.96 -22.53 22.63
CA GLU A 36 -5.22 -23.63 23.57
C GLU A 36 -6.34 -24.57 23.10
N LEU A 37 -7.06 -24.20 22.04
CA LEU A 37 -8.18 -24.96 21.51
C LEU A 37 -7.69 -26.03 20.52
N ASP A 38 -8.00 -27.30 20.80
CA ASP A 38 -7.95 -28.36 19.79
C ASP A 38 -9.25 -28.34 18.96
N PRO A 39 -9.19 -27.98 17.66
CA PRO A 39 -10.38 -27.89 16.82
C PRO A 39 -11.10 -29.23 16.63
N VAL A 40 -10.36 -30.34 16.59
CA VAL A 40 -10.91 -31.67 16.33
C VAL A 40 -11.68 -32.15 17.56
N GLN A 41 -11.08 -32.02 18.74
CA GLN A 41 -11.74 -32.37 20.00
C GLN A 41 -12.97 -31.48 20.23
N THR A 42 -12.81 -30.17 20.10
CA THR A 42 -13.91 -29.21 20.30
C THR A 42 -15.08 -29.50 19.37
N ARG A 43 -14.81 -29.76 18.08
CA ARG A 43 -15.84 -30.15 17.11
C ARG A 43 -16.57 -31.44 17.52
N ARG A 44 -15.82 -32.47 17.95
CA ARG A 44 -16.40 -33.74 18.41
C ARG A 44 -17.33 -33.51 19.60
N ASP A 45 -16.88 -32.74 20.58
CA ASP A 45 -17.64 -32.49 21.82
C ASP A 45 -18.95 -31.75 21.52
N PHE A 46 -18.95 -30.76 20.60
CA PHE A 46 -20.20 -30.13 20.14
C PHE A 46 -21.12 -31.10 19.39
N LEU A 47 -20.60 -31.99 18.55
CA LEU A 47 -21.42 -32.99 17.86
C LEU A 47 -22.07 -33.96 18.85
N ILE A 48 -21.37 -34.33 19.92
CA ILE A 48 -21.93 -35.13 21.03
C ILE A 48 -23.04 -34.34 21.73
N GLY A 49 -22.81 -33.07 22.07
CA GLY A 49 -23.83 -32.20 22.67
C GLY A 49 -25.09 -32.07 21.80
N HIS A 50 -24.93 -31.88 20.50
CA HIS A 50 -26.05 -31.84 19.55
C HIS A 50 -26.79 -33.18 19.43
N SER A 51 -26.06 -34.30 19.51
CA SER A 51 -26.67 -35.65 19.55
C SER A 51 -27.53 -35.83 20.80
N LEU A 52 -27.09 -35.31 21.96
CA LEU A 52 -27.86 -35.32 23.20
C LEU A 52 -29.14 -34.47 23.09
N CYS A 53 -29.06 -33.27 22.49
CA CYS A 53 -30.26 -32.48 22.17
C CYS A 53 -31.20 -33.24 21.23
N GLY A 54 -30.65 -34.01 20.29
CA GLY A 54 -31.41 -34.88 19.40
C GLY A 54 -32.20 -35.98 20.12
N LEU A 55 -31.68 -36.53 21.22
CA LEU A 55 -32.44 -37.47 22.06
C LEU A 55 -33.68 -36.80 22.69
N GLY A 56 -33.57 -35.52 23.08
CA GLY A 56 -34.71 -34.74 23.55
C GLY A 56 -35.79 -34.60 22.47
N TRP A 57 -35.41 -34.28 21.24
CA TRP A 57 -36.34 -34.23 20.10
C TRP A 57 -36.90 -35.60 19.71
N ALA A 58 -36.14 -36.68 19.91
CA ALA A 58 -36.62 -38.04 19.66
C ALA A 58 -37.67 -38.47 20.69
N TRP A 59 -37.49 -38.09 21.96
CA TRP A 59 -38.53 -38.23 22.97
C TRP A 59 -39.79 -37.46 22.56
N PHE A 60 -39.67 -36.19 22.13
CA PHE A 60 -40.81 -35.42 21.63
C PHE A 60 -41.58 -36.13 20.51
N ALA A 61 -40.86 -36.68 19.53
CA ALA A 61 -41.47 -37.45 18.44
C ALA A 61 -42.26 -38.66 18.96
N TRP A 62 -41.75 -39.34 20.00
CA TRP A 62 -42.37 -40.52 20.61
C TRP A 62 -43.55 -40.24 21.54
N LEU A 63 -43.64 -39.06 22.18
CA LEU A 63 -44.68 -38.74 23.17
C LEU A 63 -46.10 -39.03 22.66
N GLY A 64 -46.82 -39.98 23.25
CA GLY A 64 -48.21 -40.28 22.89
C GLY A 64 -49.21 -39.44 23.71
N CYS A 65 -50.46 -39.33 23.24
CA CYS A 65 -51.55 -38.85 24.06
C CYS A 65 -52.83 -39.65 23.80
N ALA A 66 -53.25 -40.45 24.78
CA ALA A 66 -54.47 -41.26 24.67
C ALA A 66 -55.76 -40.47 24.95
N THR A 67 -55.67 -39.33 25.65
CA THR A 67 -56.82 -38.50 26.07
C THR A 67 -56.93 -37.17 25.33
N CYS A 68 -55.97 -36.86 24.45
CA CYS A 68 -56.02 -35.67 23.62
C CYS A 68 -56.93 -35.97 22.43
N GLN A 69 -58.16 -35.47 22.44
CA GLN A 69 -59.02 -35.41 21.24
C GLN A 69 -58.47 -34.38 20.23
N VAL A 70 -57.22 -34.55 19.84
CA VAL A 70 -56.54 -33.76 18.82
C VAL A 70 -56.25 -34.72 17.68
N ASP A 71 -57.18 -34.81 16.74
CA ASP A 71 -57.09 -35.69 15.56
C ASP A 71 -55.84 -35.43 14.69
N GLN A 72 -55.09 -34.35 14.97
CA GLN A 72 -53.90 -33.92 14.23
C GLN A 72 -52.62 -33.85 15.08
N PHE A 73 -52.54 -34.51 16.23
CA PHE A 73 -51.38 -34.40 17.14
C PHE A 73 -50.04 -34.78 16.46
N HIS A 74 -50.03 -35.79 15.58
CA HIS A 74 -48.85 -36.17 14.80
C HIS A 74 -48.42 -35.07 13.81
N VAL A 75 -49.37 -34.41 13.16
CA VAL A 75 -49.11 -33.29 12.23
C VAL A 75 -48.42 -32.13 12.95
N VAL A 76 -48.91 -31.76 14.15
CA VAL A 76 -48.32 -30.70 14.96
C VAL A 76 -46.87 -31.00 15.32
N LYS A 77 -46.56 -32.25 15.71
CA LYS A 77 -45.16 -32.65 16.01
C LYS A 77 -44.25 -32.47 14.79
N ALA A 78 -44.70 -32.89 13.62
CA ALA A 78 -43.90 -32.74 12.41
C ALA A 78 -43.65 -31.27 12.05
N MET A 79 -44.65 -30.39 12.23
CA MET A 79 -44.45 -28.94 12.05
C MET A 79 -43.41 -28.38 13.03
N VAL A 80 -43.48 -28.75 14.31
CA VAL A 80 -42.50 -28.33 15.32
C VAL A 80 -41.09 -28.81 14.97
N LEU A 81 -40.96 -30.07 14.54
CA LEU A 81 -39.66 -30.63 14.12
C LEU A 81 -39.11 -29.90 12.88
N LEU A 82 -39.94 -29.53 11.90
CA LEU A 82 -39.51 -28.76 10.73
C LEU A 82 -38.97 -27.38 11.12
N VAL A 83 -39.67 -26.66 12.01
CA VAL A 83 -39.21 -25.36 12.52
C VAL A 83 -37.91 -25.52 13.31
N ALA A 84 -37.81 -26.55 14.16
CA ALA A 84 -36.61 -26.85 14.92
C ALA A 84 -35.41 -27.20 14.01
N MET A 85 -35.64 -27.91 12.91
CA MET A 85 -34.62 -28.21 11.90
C MET A 85 -34.15 -26.94 11.19
N ALA A 86 -35.08 -26.09 10.74
CA ALA A 86 -34.75 -24.84 10.06
C ALA A 86 -33.93 -23.91 10.95
N THR A 87 -34.35 -23.72 12.20
CA THR A 87 -33.64 -22.88 13.18
C THR A 87 -32.26 -23.43 13.50
N THR A 88 -32.13 -24.75 13.74
CA THR A 88 -30.84 -25.38 14.00
C THR A 88 -29.91 -25.32 12.79
N ALA A 89 -30.44 -25.43 11.57
CA ALA A 89 -29.64 -25.36 10.35
C ALA A 89 -28.96 -23.98 10.17
N VAL A 90 -29.63 -22.90 10.58
CA VAL A 90 -29.07 -21.55 10.56
C VAL A 90 -28.09 -21.35 11.72
N MET A 91 -28.51 -21.65 12.95
CA MET A 91 -27.73 -21.38 14.16
C MET A 91 -26.45 -22.24 14.26
N ALA A 92 -26.52 -23.50 13.83
CA ALA A 92 -25.38 -24.42 13.84
C ALA A 92 -24.76 -24.62 12.45
N SER A 93 -24.97 -23.67 11.53
CA SER A 93 -24.39 -23.71 10.17
C SER A 93 -22.86 -23.77 10.19
N SER A 94 -22.21 -23.14 11.17
CA SER A 94 -20.76 -23.20 11.38
C SER A 94 -20.23 -24.59 11.72
N LEU A 95 -21.09 -25.50 12.21
CA LEU A 95 -20.71 -26.84 12.64
C LEU A 95 -21.23 -27.90 11.65
N GLY A 96 -20.35 -28.27 10.71
CA GLY A 96 -20.64 -29.32 9.74
C GLY A 96 -21.04 -30.66 10.40
N GLY A 97 -22.29 -31.06 10.19
CA GLY A 97 -22.87 -32.31 10.72
C GLY A 97 -23.82 -32.14 11.90
N ALA A 98 -23.92 -30.95 12.51
CA ALA A 98 -24.76 -30.71 13.68
C ALA A 98 -26.25 -31.02 13.45
N LEU A 99 -26.76 -30.66 12.27
CA LEU A 99 -28.17 -30.91 11.91
C LEU A 99 -28.47 -32.42 11.84
N LEU A 100 -27.59 -33.20 11.21
CA LEU A 100 -27.73 -34.65 11.13
C LEU A 100 -27.64 -35.29 12.52
N ALA A 101 -26.68 -34.86 13.34
CA ALA A 101 -26.53 -35.32 14.71
C ALA A 101 -27.79 -35.06 15.56
N THR A 102 -28.45 -33.90 15.36
CA THR A 102 -29.63 -33.51 16.12
C THR A 102 -30.92 -34.19 15.64
N PHE A 103 -31.13 -34.32 14.32
CA PHE A 103 -32.46 -34.69 13.78
C PHE A 103 -32.55 -36.06 13.09
N ALA A 104 -31.44 -36.78 12.85
CA ALA A 104 -31.53 -38.12 12.25
C ALA A 104 -32.36 -39.09 13.09
N VAL A 105 -32.15 -39.10 14.42
CA VAL A 105 -32.88 -39.97 15.34
C VAL A 105 -34.35 -39.53 15.50
N PRO A 106 -34.68 -38.25 15.77
CA PRO A 106 -36.08 -37.79 15.84
C PRO A 106 -36.90 -38.08 14.59
N VAL A 107 -36.32 -37.87 13.40
CA VAL A 107 -37.00 -38.15 12.13
C VAL A 107 -37.25 -39.65 11.98
N ALA A 108 -36.27 -40.50 12.28
CA ALA A 108 -36.43 -41.96 12.24
C ALA A 108 -37.53 -42.44 13.21
N VAL A 109 -37.55 -41.90 14.43
CA VAL A 109 -38.57 -42.21 15.45
C VAL A 109 -39.96 -41.76 15.00
N TYR A 110 -40.08 -40.57 14.42
CA TYR A 110 -41.35 -40.07 13.89
C TYR A 110 -41.88 -40.94 12.74
N VAL A 111 -41.02 -41.27 11.77
CA VAL A 111 -41.37 -42.14 10.63
C VAL A 111 -41.84 -43.50 11.14
N TYR A 112 -41.14 -44.09 12.09
CA TYR A 112 -41.52 -45.36 12.69
C TYR A 112 -42.90 -45.32 13.37
N ALA A 113 -43.18 -44.25 14.11
CA ALA A 113 -44.47 -44.07 14.79
C ALA A 113 -45.63 -43.95 13.79
N VAL A 114 -45.46 -43.19 12.71
CA VAL A 114 -46.48 -42.99 11.67
C VAL A 114 -46.75 -44.25 10.85
N LEU A 115 -45.70 -45.04 10.54
CA LEU A 115 -45.85 -46.31 9.82
C LEU A 115 -46.76 -47.32 10.54
N ARG A 116 -46.98 -47.17 11.85
CA ARG A 116 -47.90 -48.01 12.63
C ARG A 116 -49.36 -47.54 12.60
N LEU A 117 -49.63 -46.28 12.24
CA LEU A 117 -50.96 -45.64 12.35
C LEU A 117 -51.75 -45.66 11.02
N TRP A 118 -51.07 -45.85 9.87
CA TRP A 118 -51.67 -46.02 8.53
C TRP A 118 -52.69 -44.93 8.11
N MET A 119 -52.34 -43.65 8.32
CA MET A 119 -53.12 -42.50 7.85
C MET A 119 -52.41 -41.74 6.72
N PRO A 120 -53.11 -41.31 5.64
CA PRO A 120 -52.48 -40.73 4.46
C PRO A 120 -51.80 -39.37 4.74
N ILE A 121 -52.39 -38.53 5.59
CA ILE A 121 -51.86 -37.20 5.93
C ILE A 121 -50.53 -37.31 6.70
N GLU A 122 -50.42 -38.28 7.60
CA GLU A 122 -49.20 -38.48 8.40
C GLU A 122 -48.04 -38.99 7.54
N GLY A 123 -48.32 -39.84 6.55
CA GLY A 123 -47.33 -40.30 5.58
C GLY A 123 -46.72 -39.16 4.77
N ILE A 124 -47.53 -38.15 4.39
CA ILE A 124 -47.04 -36.95 3.71
C ILE A 124 -46.08 -36.16 4.61
N MET A 125 -46.42 -35.99 5.91
CA MET A 125 -45.54 -35.29 6.86
C MET A 125 -44.24 -36.05 7.12
N ALA A 126 -44.28 -37.38 7.17
CA ALA A 126 -43.09 -38.23 7.28
C ALA A 126 -42.17 -38.05 6.06
N ALA A 127 -42.73 -38.07 4.84
CA ALA A 127 -41.97 -37.80 3.61
C ALA A 127 -41.37 -36.39 3.61
N LEU A 128 -42.13 -35.38 4.07
CA LEU A 128 -41.67 -34.00 4.18
C LEU A 128 -40.48 -33.86 5.14
N LEU A 129 -40.52 -34.49 6.31
CA LEU A 129 -39.40 -34.47 7.27
C LEU A 129 -38.15 -35.16 6.71
N VAL A 130 -38.32 -36.31 6.05
CA VAL A 130 -37.23 -37.06 5.40
C VAL A 130 -36.59 -36.24 4.29
N ALA A 131 -37.38 -35.49 3.51
CA ALA A 131 -36.87 -34.59 2.47
C ALA A 131 -36.26 -33.29 3.03
N ALA A 132 -36.80 -32.77 4.14
CA ALA A 132 -36.32 -31.55 4.77
C ALA A 132 -34.92 -31.71 5.37
N LEU A 133 -34.58 -32.89 5.90
CA LEU A 133 -33.29 -33.14 6.54
C LEU A 133 -32.08 -32.96 5.59
N PRO A 134 -32.04 -33.59 4.40
CA PRO A 134 -30.98 -33.34 3.43
C PRO A 134 -31.03 -31.92 2.86
N PHE A 135 -32.22 -31.33 2.67
CA PHE A 135 -32.37 -29.95 2.20
C PHE A 135 -31.73 -28.94 3.17
N PHE A 136 -32.13 -28.97 4.44
CA PHE A 136 -31.53 -28.09 5.45
C PHE A 136 -30.06 -28.43 5.72
N GLY A 137 -29.66 -29.70 5.56
CA GLY A 137 -28.26 -30.10 5.60
C GLY A 137 -27.43 -29.47 4.48
N TYR A 138 -27.98 -29.38 3.27
CA TYR A 138 -27.38 -28.65 2.15
C TYR A 138 -27.27 -27.16 2.44
N VAL A 139 -28.37 -26.52 2.90
CA VAL A 139 -28.38 -25.08 3.26
C VAL A 139 -27.33 -24.76 4.33
N ALA A 140 -27.27 -25.57 5.41
CA ALA A 140 -26.28 -25.38 6.47
C ALA A 140 -24.85 -25.50 5.94
N ARG A 141 -24.57 -26.48 5.06
CA ARG A 141 -23.25 -26.63 4.42
C ARG A 141 -22.90 -25.45 3.53
N HIS A 142 -23.86 -24.95 2.76
CA HIS A 142 -23.68 -23.79 1.90
C HIS A 142 -23.32 -22.54 2.72
N LEU A 143 -24.08 -22.26 3.79
CA LEU A 143 -23.80 -21.16 4.71
C LEU A 143 -22.42 -21.27 5.37
N ASN A 144 -22.02 -22.50 5.76
CA ASN A 144 -20.69 -22.74 6.30
C ASN A 144 -19.60 -22.38 5.29
N GLN A 145 -19.70 -22.90 4.07
CA GLN A 145 -18.74 -22.64 3.00
C GLN A 145 -18.62 -21.15 2.68
N SER A 146 -19.75 -20.43 2.62
CA SER A 146 -19.75 -18.98 2.43
C SER A 146 -19.05 -18.24 3.57
N SER A 147 -19.27 -18.66 4.82
CA SER A 147 -18.65 -18.05 6.00
C SER A 147 -17.13 -18.24 6.00
N TRP A 148 -16.66 -19.44 5.65
CA TRP A 148 -15.22 -19.74 5.53
C TRP A 148 -14.54 -18.89 4.45
N MET A 149 -15.16 -18.78 3.28
CA MET A 149 -14.66 -17.97 2.18
C MET A 149 -14.54 -16.50 2.57
N LEU A 150 -15.55 -15.95 3.24
CA LEU A 150 -15.51 -14.55 3.70
C LEU A 150 -14.38 -14.32 4.71
N LEU A 151 -14.16 -15.26 5.63
CA LEU A 151 -13.12 -15.15 6.65
C LEU A 151 -11.71 -15.22 6.03
N SER A 152 -11.49 -16.13 5.07
CA SER A 152 -10.20 -16.23 4.38
C SER A 152 -9.90 -14.97 3.58
N PHE A 153 -10.88 -14.44 2.84
CA PHE A 153 -10.71 -13.18 2.11
C PHE A 153 -10.40 -12.01 3.03
N ARG A 154 -11.04 -11.91 4.20
CA ARG A 154 -10.73 -10.87 5.19
C ARG A 154 -9.29 -10.99 5.68
N SER A 155 -8.86 -12.19 6.06
CA SER A 155 -7.49 -12.44 6.54
C SER A 155 -6.44 -12.12 5.47
N GLU A 156 -6.66 -12.53 4.23
CA GLU A 156 -5.74 -12.27 3.12
C GLU A 156 -5.66 -10.77 2.80
N LYS A 157 -6.82 -10.09 2.77
CA LYS A 157 -6.89 -8.64 2.58
C LYS A 157 -6.17 -7.89 3.70
N ASP A 158 -6.37 -8.28 4.96
CA ASP A 158 -5.70 -7.63 6.10
C ASP A 158 -4.18 -7.86 6.07
N ALA A 159 -3.71 -9.03 5.63
CA ALA A 159 -2.29 -9.29 5.41
C ALA A 159 -1.68 -8.43 4.29
N LEU A 160 -2.37 -8.30 3.15
CA LEU A 160 -1.93 -7.45 2.03
C LEU A 160 -1.89 -5.97 2.42
N ILE A 161 -2.85 -5.49 3.21
CA ILE A 161 -2.86 -4.10 3.69
C ILE A 161 -1.62 -3.85 4.56
N ALA A 162 -1.29 -4.75 5.48
CA ALA A 162 -0.10 -4.63 6.33
C ALA A 162 1.19 -4.61 5.51
N GLU A 163 1.30 -5.46 4.49
CA GLU A 163 2.46 -5.48 3.58
C GLU A 163 2.59 -4.17 2.80
N VAL A 164 1.50 -3.67 2.21
CA VAL A 164 1.49 -2.40 1.48
C VAL A 164 1.87 -1.23 2.40
N GLU A 165 1.38 -1.20 3.63
CA GLU A 165 1.69 -0.14 4.59
C GLU A 165 3.17 -0.15 4.98
N THR A 166 3.76 -1.33 5.23
CA THR A 166 5.19 -1.46 5.52
C THR A 166 6.07 -1.05 4.34
N ALA A 167 5.76 -1.51 3.13
CA ALA A 167 6.49 -1.13 1.92
C ALA A 167 6.41 0.38 1.65
N LYS A 168 5.23 0.98 1.85
CA LYS A 168 5.05 2.43 1.72
C LYS A 168 5.90 3.19 2.74
N SER A 169 5.89 2.78 4.00
CA SER A 169 6.71 3.41 5.05
C SER A 169 8.20 3.37 4.71
N MET A 170 8.71 2.22 4.26
CA MET A 170 10.10 2.08 3.84
C MET A 170 10.46 2.98 2.65
N SER A 171 9.57 3.07 1.66
CA SER A 171 9.75 3.93 0.50
C SER A 171 9.78 5.42 0.88
N ASP A 172 8.84 5.86 1.73
CA ASP A 172 8.79 7.24 2.21
C ASP A 172 9.99 7.63 3.07
N GLU A 173 10.55 6.69 3.84
CA GLU A 173 11.78 6.92 4.60
C GLU A 173 13.00 7.04 3.67
N ALA A 174 13.13 6.14 2.68
CA ALA A 174 14.22 6.18 1.72
C ALA A 174 14.21 7.48 0.89
N ARG A 175 13.01 7.92 0.46
CA ARG A 175 12.82 9.20 -0.22
C ARG A 175 13.28 10.37 0.64
N ARG A 176 12.83 10.44 1.89
CA ARG A 176 13.23 11.51 2.83
C ARG A 176 14.74 11.55 3.04
N ARG A 177 15.38 10.39 3.22
CA ARG A 177 16.85 10.31 3.35
C ARG A 177 17.58 10.82 2.11
N ALA A 178 17.07 10.51 0.91
CA ALA A 178 17.65 10.99 -0.34
C ALA A 178 17.47 12.51 -0.50
N GLU A 179 16.30 13.04 -0.16
CA GLU A 179 16.02 14.49 -0.18
C GLU A 179 16.92 15.24 0.81
N ASP A 180 17.05 14.76 2.05
CA ASP A 180 17.91 15.36 3.07
C ASP A 180 19.39 15.35 2.64
N ALA A 181 19.86 14.24 2.07
CA ALA A 181 21.22 14.14 1.53
C ALA A 181 21.46 15.15 0.40
N ASN A 182 20.48 15.33 -0.50
CA ASN A 182 20.59 16.30 -1.58
C ASN A 182 20.59 17.74 -1.05
N LEU A 183 19.73 18.04 -0.07
CA LEU A 183 19.69 19.35 0.60
C LEU A 183 21.03 19.66 1.29
N ALA A 184 21.63 18.68 1.98
CA ALA A 184 22.93 18.81 2.61
C ALA A 184 24.04 19.04 1.58
N LYS A 185 24.06 18.27 0.48
CA LYS A 185 25.00 18.46 -0.65
C LYS A 185 24.92 19.90 -1.18
N SER A 186 23.73 20.42 -1.47
CA SER A 186 23.62 21.79 -1.99
C SER A 186 24.06 22.85 -0.98
N ARG A 187 23.73 22.68 0.31
CA ARG A 187 24.14 23.62 1.37
C ARG A 187 25.66 23.65 1.54
N PHE A 188 26.29 22.47 1.54
CA PHE A 188 27.74 22.34 1.62
C PHE A 188 28.42 23.07 0.46
N LEU A 189 27.98 22.81 -0.77
CA LEU A 189 28.55 23.43 -1.96
C LEU A 189 28.35 24.96 -1.96
N ALA A 190 27.17 25.44 -1.58
CA ALA A 190 26.93 26.88 -1.47
C ALA A 190 27.85 27.56 -0.44
N SER A 191 28.10 26.94 0.72
CA SER A 191 29.03 27.47 1.72
C SER A 191 30.47 27.50 1.22
N MET A 192 30.92 26.37 0.65
CA MET A 192 32.28 26.24 0.11
C MET A 192 32.57 27.25 -1.00
N SER A 193 31.57 27.59 -1.84
CA SER A 193 31.70 28.65 -2.85
C SER A 193 32.17 29.97 -2.26
N HIS A 194 31.51 30.42 -1.18
CA HIS A 194 31.82 31.69 -0.55
C HIS A 194 33.18 31.64 0.14
N GLU A 195 33.49 30.53 0.81
CA GLU A 195 34.78 30.35 1.50
C GLU A 195 35.96 30.28 0.53
N LEU A 196 35.77 29.77 -0.70
CA LEU A 196 36.82 29.72 -1.73
C LEU A 196 36.95 31.04 -2.50
N ARG A 197 35.86 31.76 -2.75
CA ARG A 197 35.89 33.00 -3.54
C ARG A 197 36.72 34.10 -2.88
N THR A 198 36.59 34.28 -1.56
CA THR A 198 37.30 35.35 -0.84
C THR A 198 38.83 35.24 -0.92
N PRO A 199 39.48 34.10 -0.57
CA PRO A 199 40.93 33.98 -0.69
C PRO A 199 41.40 34.00 -2.15
N LEU A 200 40.61 33.43 -3.07
CA LEU A 200 40.98 33.38 -4.49
C LEU A 200 40.96 34.77 -5.14
N ASN A 201 39.95 35.59 -4.83
CA ASN A 201 39.91 36.98 -5.28
C ASN A 201 41.08 37.81 -4.74
N ALA A 202 41.55 37.54 -3.52
CA ALA A 202 42.73 38.19 -2.98
C ALA A 202 44.00 37.78 -3.74
N ILE A 203 44.19 36.49 -4.03
CA ILE A 203 45.31 35.97 -4.83
C ILE A 203 45.30 36.58 -6.23
N LEU A 204 44.13 36.59 -6.89
CA LEU A 204 43.96 37.19 -8.22
C LEU A 204 44.29 38.68 -8.23
N GLY A 205 43.82 39.43 -7.23
CA GLY A 205 44.11 40.86 -7.11
C GLY A 205 45.60 41.13 -6.88
N PHE A 206 46.27 40.35 -6.02
CA PHE A 206 47.72 40.51 -5.81
C PHE A 206 48.53 40.11 -7.04
N SER A 207 48.17 39.01 -7.71
CA SER A 207 48.87 38.55 -8.91
C SER A 207 48.68 39.52 -10.07
N GLU A 208 47.50 40.14 -10.21
CA GLU A 208 47.23 41.18 -11.20
C GLU A 208 48.04 42.46 -10.92
N VAL A 209 48.05 42.93 -9.67
CA VAL A 209 48.85 44.10 -9.25
C VAL A 209 50.35 43.87 -9.50
N MET A 210 50.83 42.65 -9.23
CA MET A 210 52.20 42.25 -9.53
C MET A 210 52.47 42.19 -11.03
N ALA A 211 51.62 41.53 -11.81
CA ALA A 211 51.81 41.37 -13.26
C ALA A 211 51.79 42.72 -14.00
N ASN A 212 51.00 43.67 -13.53
CA ASN A 212 50.87 45.02 -14.08
C ASN A 212 51.89 46.02 -13.52
N GLU A 213 52.79 45.59 -12.62
CA GLU A 213 53.86 46.43 -12.05
C GLU A 213 53.36 47.74 -11.40
N VAL A 214 52.14 47.73 -10.85
CA VAL A 214 51.45 48.95 -10.33
C VAL A 214 52.21 49.61 -9.18
N LEU A 215 52.95 48.81 -8.39
CA LEU A 215 53.76 49.29 -7.26
C LEU A 215 55.24 49.48 -7.62
N GLY A 216 55.61 49.41 -8.91
CA GLY A 216 56.96 49.58 -9.42
C GLY A 216 57.44 48.41 -10.29
N PRO A 217 58.52 48.61 -11.06
CA PRO A 217 59.02 47.64 -12.02
C PRO A 217 59.62 46.41 -11.33
N MET A 218 59.36 45.22 -11.89
CA MET A 218 60.01 43.98 -11.49
C MET A 218 61.30 43.79 -12.28
N ASN A 219 62.44 43.92 -11.59
CA ASN A 219 63.77 43.82 -12.22
C ASN A 219 64.05 42.46 -12.86
N ASN A 220 63.38 41.39 -12.43
CA ASN A 220 63.49 40.07 -13.02
C ASN A 220 62.21 39.73 -13.80
N PRO A 221 62.27 39.64 -15.15
CA PRO A 221 61.09 39.37 -15.98
C PRO A 221 60.42 38.03 -15.64
N THR A 222 61.17 37.04 -15.14
CA THR A 222 60.61 35.73 -14.74
C THR A 222 59.59 35.85 -13.60
N TYR A 223 59.72 36.83 -12.70
CA TYR A 223 58.72 37.06 -11.65
C TYR A 223 57.42 37.63 -12.21
N ARG A 224 57.49 38.39 -13.31
CA ARG A 224 56.30 38.85 -14.03
C ARG A 224 55.56 37.69 -14.67
N ASP A 225 56.29 36.78 -15.29
CA ASP A 225 55.71 35.57 -15.88
C ASP A 225 55.03 34.71 -14.81
N TYR A 226 55.65 34.52 -13.64
CA TYR A 226 55.02 33.81 -12.53
C TYR A 226 53.77 34.50 -11.99
N ALA A 227 53.75 35.83 -11.92
CA ALA A 227 52.55 36.57 -11.51
C ALA A 227 51.40 36.33 -12.51
N HIS A 228 51.71 36.30 -13.81
CA HIS A 228 50.75 35.99 -14.86
C HIS A 228 50.24 34.54 -14.76
N ASP A 229 51.13 33.57 -14.54
CA ASP A 229 50.77 32.16 -14.39
C ASP A 229 49.88 31.90 -13.17
N VAL A 230 50.19 32.55 -12.04
CA VAL A 230 49.35 32.49 -10.82
C VAL A 230 47.97 33.10 -11.09
N HIS A 231 47.92 34.21 -11.82
CA HIS A 231 46.67 34.87 -12.18
C HIS A 231 45.80 33.97 -13.08
N GLU A 232 46.36 33.44 -14.19
CA GLU A 232 45.61 32.54 -15.08
C GLU A 232 45.16 31.26 -14.35
N SER A 233 46.04 30.66 -13.53
CA SER A 233 45.70 29.45 -12.78
C SER A 233 44.59 29.72 -11.74
N GLY A 234 44.65 30.87 -11.06
CA GLY A 234 43.62 31.29 -10.12
C GLY A 234 42.27 31.54 -10.80
N GLN A 235 42.29 32.16 -11.97
CA GLN A 235 41.07 32.44 -12.74
C GLN A 235 40.45 31.14 -13.23
N HIS A 236 41.27 30.23 -13.74
CA HIS A 236 40.80 28.92 -14.19
C HIS A 236 40.17 28.11 -13.04
N LEU A 237 40.76 28.14 -11.84
CA LEU A 237 40.18 27.49 -10.66
C LEU A 237 38.85 28.12 -10.25
N LEU A 238 38.74 29.46 -10.30
CA LEU A 238 37.50 30.17 -9.97
C LEU A 238 36.36 29.77 -10.93
N ASP A 239 36.67 29.70 -12.22
CA ASP A 239 35.72 29.28 -13.26
C ASP A 239 35.24 27.85 -13.00
N LEU A 240 36.16 26.92 -12.74
CA LEU A 240 35.83 25.52 -12.43
C LEU A 240 34.94 25.39 -11.18
N ILE A 241 35.22 26.18 -10.13
CA ILE A 241 34.40 26.21 -8.92
C ILE A 241 32.99 26.70 -9.26
N ASN A 242 32.86 27.80 -10.01
CA ASN A 242 31.55 28.35 -10.39
C ASN A 242 30.75 27.33 -11.24
N GLU A 243 31.38 26.65 -12.19
CA GLU A 243 30.74 25.60 -13.00
C GLU A 243 30.18 24.45 -12.14
N ILE A 244 30.97 23.93 -11.20
CA ILE A 244 30.53 22.85 -10.29
C ILE A 244 29.34 23.29 -9.43
N LEU A 245 29.33 24.55 -9.00
CA LEU A 245 28.26 25.11 -8.18
C LEU A 245 26.97 25.31 -8.96
N ASP A 246 27.07 25.83 -10.18
CA ASP A 246 25.92 26.01 -11.05
C ASP A 246 25.29 24.67 -11.43
N LEU A 247 26.12 23.67 -11.79
CA LEU A 247 25.66 22.29 -12.00
C LEU A 247 24.91 21.76 -10.77
N SER A 248 25.45 21.98 -9.58
CA SER A 248 24.85 21.48 -8.33
C SER A 248 23.55 22.20 -7.96
N ARG A 249 23.37 23.46 -8.35
CA ARG A 249 22.09 24.19 -8.22
C ARG A 249 21.05 23.67 -9.20
N ILE A 250 21.46 23.34 -10.42
CA ILE A 250 20.62 22.74 -11.46
C ILE A 250 20.14 21.35 -11.03
N GLU A 251 21.04 20.47 -10.57
CA GLU A 251 20.71 19.13 -10.05
C GLU A 251 19.72 19.18 -8.87
N ALA A 252 19.79 20.24 -8.06
CA ALA A 252 18.90 20.44 -6.91
C ALA A 252 17.57 21.14 -7.28
N GLY A 253 17.35 21.49 -8.55
CA GLY A 253 16.16 22.22 -9.01
C GLY A 253 16.04 23.64 -8.46
N ARG A 254 17.13 24.24 -7.98
CA ARG A 254 17.15 25.58 -7.37
C ARG A 254 17.69 26.67 -8.29
N TYR A 255 18.04 26.32 -9.53
CA TYR A 255 18.44 27.30 -10.53
C TYR A 255 17.19 27.97 -11.10
N GLN A 256 16.94 29.23 -10.72
CA GLN A 256 15.83 30.02 -11.25
C GLN A 256 16.32 30.86 -12.42
N LEU A 257 15.66 30.69 -13.57
CA LEU A 257 15.87 31.54 -14.74
C LEU A 257 15.12 32.85 -14.54
N ASN A 258 15.78 33.97 -14.80
CA ASN A 258 15.14 35.27 -14.89
C ASN A 258 14.79 35.56 -16.35
N GLU A 259 13.66 35.03 -16.81
CA GLU A 259 13.26 35.12 -18.21
C GLU A 259 12.70 36.50 -18.56
N GLU A 260 13.27 37.13 -19.58
CA GLU A 260 12.82 38.40 -20.11
C GLU A 260 12.88 38.41 -21.65
N PRO A 261 12.20 39.35 -22.34
CA PRO A 261 12.31 39.45 -23.79
C PRO A 261 13.70 39.94 -24.20
N VAL A 262 14.55 39.04 -24.70
CA VAL A 262 15.93 39.30 -25.09
C VAL A 262 16.11 39.39 -26.61
N VAL A 263 17.12 40.15 -27.03
CA VAL A 263 17.56 40.24 -28.43
C VAL A 263 18.84 39.41 -28.57
N LEU A 264 18.77 38.29 -29.29
CA LEU A 264 19.92 37.38 -29.41
C LEU A 264 21.12 38.03 -30.10
N VAL A 265 20.86 38.83 -31.14
CA VAL A 265 21.91 39.46 -31.96
C VAL A 265 22.87 40.26 -31.08
N THR A 266 22.34 41.13 -30.21
CA THR A 266 23.15 41.97 -29.34
C THR A 266 23.98 41.15 -28.35
N ILE A 267 23.42 40.07 -27.80
CA ILE A 267 24.13 39.21 -26.85
C ILE A 267 25.30 38.51 -27.54
N VAL A 268 25.09 37.96 -28.74
CA VAL A 268 26.12 37.23 -29.49
C VAL A 268 27.20 38.19 -30.01
N GLU A 269 26.82 39.36 -30.51
CA GLU A 269 27.77 40.41 -30.92
C GLU A 269 28.72 40.81 -29.78
N ASP A 270 28.18 41.06 -28.58
CA ASP A 270 28.99 41.35 -27.39
C ASP A 270 29.97 40.20 -27.08
N CYS A 271 29.50 38.95 -27.17
CA CYS A 271 30.33 37.77 -26.91
C CYS A 271 31.45 37.62 -27.93
N CYS A 272 31.16 37.85 -29.21
CA CYS A 272 32.17 37.86 -30.27
C CYS A 272 33.22 38.96 -30.03
N HIS A 273 32.80 40.16 -29.63
CA HIS A 273 33.71 41.26 -29.30
C HIS A 273 34.66 40.91 -28.15
N MET A 274 34.14 40.30 -27.08
CA MET A 274 34.96 39.86 -25.95
C MET A 274 36.00 38.81 -26.34
N MET A 275 35.65 37.91 -27.27
CA MET A 275 36.53 36.82 -27.70
C MET A 275 37.48 37.20 -28.85
N GLU A 276 37.33 38.38 -29.45
CA GLU A 276 38.07 38.78 -30.65
C GLU A 276 39.58 38.82 -30.43
N LEU A 277 40.04 39.35 -29.29
CA LEU A 277 41.47 39.38 -28.96
C LEU A 277 42.06 37.97 -28.83
N ARG A 278 41.34 37.06 -28.17
CA ARG A 278 41.75 35.64 -28.03
C ARG A 278 41.78 34.92 -29.37
N ALA A 279 40.79 35.14 -30.23
CA ALA A 279 40.76 34.58 -31.57
C ALA A 279 41.94 35.09 -32.42
N ARG A 280 42.19 36.41 -32.42
CA ARG A 280 43.32 37.03 -33.13
C ARG A 280 44.67 36.51 -32.65
N ASN A 281 44.86 36.33 -31.35
CA ASN A 281 46.10 35.78 -30.79
C ASN A 281 46.40 34.35 -31.27
N LYS A 282 45.37 33.60 -31.69
CA LYS A 282 45.50 32.24 -32.23
C LYS A 282 45.41 32.19 -33.76
N ASP A 283 45.34 33.34 -34.43
CA ASP A 283 45.13 33.50 -35.86
C ASP A 283 43.83 32.82 -36.35
N ILE A 284 42.74 33.03 -35.62
CA ILE A 284 41.41 32.49 -35.94
C ILE A 284 40.46 33.63 -36.32
N ARG A 285 39.68 33.42 -37.38
CA ARG A 285 38.67 34.38 -37.84
C ARG A 285 37.28 34.02 -37.32
N VAL A 286 36.66 34.93 -36.57
CA VAL A 286 35.25 34.81 -36.16
C VAL A 286 34.36 35.50 -37.20
N ILE A 287 33.45 34.76 -37.82
CA ILE A 287 32.47 35.28 -38.78
C ILE A 287 31.10 35.34 -38.09
N GLN A 288 30.43 36.49 -38.19
CA GLN A 288 29.11 36.71 -37.62
C GLN A 288 28.08 36.77 -38.76
N GLU A 289 27.10 35.87 -38.74
CA GLU A 289 26.01 35.82 -39.70
C GLU A 289 24.67 35.81 -38.96
N PHE A 290 23.88 36.87 -39.13
CA PHE A 290 22.59 37.04 -38.48
C PHE A 290 21.50 37.25 -39.52
N GLU A 291 20.32 36.66 -39.30
CA GLU A 291 19.13 36.93 -40.11
C GLU A 291 18.52 38.29 -39.74
N THR A 292 18.08 39.05 -40.74
CA THR A 292 17.68 40.47 -40.59
C THR A 292 16.44 40.71 -39.74
N ALA A 293 15.60 39.68 -39.54
CA ALA A 293 14.32 39.79 -38.83
C ALA A 293 14.18 38.76 -37.69
N LEU A 294 15.24 38.53 -36.92
CA LEU A 294 15.17 37.62 -35.78
C LEU A 294 14.20 38.14 -34.70
N PRO A 295 13.23 37.33 -34.25
CA PRO A 295 12.31 37.71 -33.20
C PRO A 295 13.02 37.82 -31.85
N ARG A 296 12.46 38.62 -30.94
CA ARG A 296 12.87 38.58 -29.52
C ARG A 296 12.51 37.22 -28.94
N LEU A 297 13.43 36.65 -28.16
CA LEU A 297 13.17 35.41 -27.43
C LEU A 297 12.83 35.73 -25.98
N PHE A 298 12.07 34.86 -25.34
CA PHE A 298 11.86 34.92 -23.90
C PHE A 298 12.90 33.99 -23.25
N GLY A 299 13.79 34.54 -22.43
CA GLY A 299 14.87 33.78 -21.82
C GLY A 299 15.74 34.61 -20.89
N ASP A 300 16.63 33.95 -20.16
CA ASP A 300 17.56 34.61 -19.25
C ASP A 300 18.80 35.10 -20.02
N GLU A 301 18.98 36.41 -20.11
CA GLU A 301 20.08 37.03 -20.84
C GLU A 301 21.45 36.52 -20.37
N ARG A 302 21.63 36.33 -19.05
CA ARG A 302 22.91 35.90 -18.46
C ARG A 302 23.22 34.46 -18.84
N ALA A 303 22.22 33.58 -18.77
CA ALA A 303 22.38 32.18 -19.15
C ALA A 303 22.72 32.05 -20.65
N ILE A 304 22.04 32.80 -21.50
CA ILE A 304 22.30 32.80 -22.96
C ILE A 304 23.69 33.33 -23.27
N ARG A 305 24.12 34.42 -22.62
CA ARG A 305 25.48 34.97 -22.74
C ARG A 305 26.54 33.95 -22.33
N GLN A 306 26.30 33.23 -21.22
CA GLN A 306 27.19 32.17 -20.76
C GLN A 306 27.29 31.02 -21.77
N ILE A 307 26.15 30.60 -22.35
CA ILE A 307 26.13 29.57 -23.40
C ILE A 307 26.98 30.03 -24.60
N ALA A 308 26.76 31.26 -25.09
CA ALA A 308 27.51 31.80 -26.22
C ALA A 308 29.02 31.87 -25.94
N LEU A 309 29.42 32.37 -24.77
CA LEU A 309 30.82 32.44 -24.36
C LEU A 309 31.47 31.05 -24.24
N ASN A 310 30.79 30.08 -23.65
CA ASN A 310 31.32 28.72 -23.51
C ASN A 310 31.52 28.06 -24.88
N LEU A 311 30.56 28.24 -25.81
CA LEU A 311 30.67 27.71 -27.16
C LEU A 311 31.77 28.39 -27.96
N LEU A 312 31.87 29.72 -27.92
CA LEU A 312 32.92 30.49 -28.61
C LEU A 312 34.31 30.18 -28.05
N SER A 313 34.45 30.11 -26.73
CA SER A 313 35.70 29.74 -26.05
C SER A 313 36.16 28.34 -26.48
N ASN A 314 35.23 27.36 -26.50
CA ASN A 314 35.54 26.02 -27.00
C ASN A 314 35.93 26.03 -28.48
N ALA A 315 35.20 26.77 -29.33
CA ALA A 315 35.54 26.89 -30.74
C ALA A 315 36.98 27.43 -30.94
N ILE A 316 37.33 28.53 -30.27
CA ILE A 316 38.68 29.11 -30.35
C ILE A 316 39.73 28.15 -29.78
N LYS A 317 39.43 27.46 -28.67
CA LYS A 317 40.35 26.52 -28.03
C LYS A 317 40.68 25.32 -28.93
N PHE A 318 39.70 24.77 -29.63
CA PHE A 318 39.87 23.53 -30.40
C PHE A 318 40.12 23.74 -31.90
N THR A 319 39.86 24.92 -32.46
CA THR A 319 40.20 25.24 -33.85
C THR A 319 41.72 25.48 -34.00
N PRO A 320 42.40 24.88 -35.00
CA PRO A 320 43.81 25.14 -35.29
C PRO A 320 44.06 26.60 -35.74
N SER A 321 45.32 27.06 -35.67
CA SER A 321 45.70 28.39 -36.17
C SER A 321 45.53 28.50 -37.69
N GLY A 322 45.08 29.68 -38.15
CA GLY A 322 44.74 29.98 -39.54
C GLY A 322 43.30 29.58 -39.93
N GLY A 323 42.46 29.22 -38.95
CA GLY A 323 41.09 28.71 -39.13
C GLY A 323 39.98 29.75 -39.04
#